data_AF-A0A0D6QRC5-F1
#
_entry.id   AF-A0A0D6QRC5-F1
#
_cell.length_a   1.000
_cell.length_b   1.000
_cell.length_c   1.000
_cell.angle_alpha   90.00
_cell.angle_beta   90.00
_cell.angle_gamma   90.00
#
_symmetry.space_group_name_H-M   'P 1'
#
loop_
_entity.id
_entity.type
_entity.pdbx_description
1 polymer ?
#
loop_
_entity_poly.entity_id
_entity_poly.type
_entity_poly.pdbx_seq_one_letter_code
_entity_poly.pdbx_strand_id
1 'polypeptide(L)'
;MKKFILIFFLVVLQFAGQGGSKVLQKAAAGFDGESNRVSDGVDYRISPRIIVKPTGENVLRASSCEQTYDCLPCTTSILGNLFLMVVYGYLMFRAAMYMSNGSQMLLAVMGPGIIGGLFLPILGAFPDALLVVVSGISGSKETAQAQVLIGMGLLAGSSVMLLTALWGSCLIVGKCDLSDDSLAVNSQDTRRFSLFGSGITMDKSTSKASRIMILSIIPFIIVQITQIIHSSSGKRITVLVACITAISCLLCYCLYQVLEPWIQKRRIAYAKRKHMISVILRNVHSRMKHLGSLLREDDQPNVDAIEKIFKTLDKDKDGYLSRGELRGLLLGLELQDRHTTVDDALDKVMSEFDSTTDNQLDLKEFREGILQWLHVATSTVDQSARYSIKLSIFELRTIEELDFLQKEEEEELIEVDSPHKVYLKAVLLMLGGAILAGIFADPLVDAVDNFSDATNIPSFFISFIVMPLATNSSEGVSALIFASHKSKRTASLTYSEIYGAVTMNNTLCLGVFLALVYIRGLDWDFSAEVLVILIVVLVMGLLTSFRTTFPLWMSFIAFLLYPLTLAIVYVLDYILGWS
;
A
#
# COMPACT_ATOMS: atom_id res chain seq x y z
N MET A 1 -16.70 -7.03 -18.58
CA MET A 1 -16.88 -7.10 -17.11
C MET A 1 -18.20 -6.52 -16.61
N LYS A 2 -18.52 -5.23 -16.82
CA LYS A 2 -19.81 -4.62 -16.36
C LYS A 2 -21.08 -5.37 -16.81
N LYS A 3 -21.11 -5.90 -18.04
CA LYS A 3 -22.24 -6.71 -18.54
C LYS A 3 -22.33 -8.10 -17.90
N PHE A 4 -21.21 -8.71 -17.51
CA PHE A 4 -21.19 -10.05 -16.92
C PHE A 4 -21.71 -10.03 -15.48
N ILE A 5 -21.34 -8.99 -14.72
CA ILE A 5 -21.84 -8.74 -13.36
C ILE A 5 -23.35 -8.41 -13.39
N LEU A 6 -23.81 -7.62 -14.36
CA LEU A 6 -25.23 -7.31 -14.53
C LEU A 6 -26.05 -8.55 -14.90
N ILE A 7 -25.52 -9.43 -15.76
CA ILE A 7 -26.17 -10.70 -16.13
C ILE A 7 -26.21 -11.66 -14.94
N PHE A 8 -25.13 -11.77 -14.16
CA PHE A 8 -25.10 -12.52 -12.91
C PHE A 8 -26.16 -12.01 -11.92
N PHE A 9 -26.28 -10.68 -11.77
CA PHE A 9 -27.31 -10.06 -10.92
C PHE A 9 -28.74 -10.31 -11.41
N LEU A 10 -28.99 -10.24 -12.72
CA LEU A 10 -30.31 -10.53 -13.29
C LEU A 10 -30.69 -12.00 -13.13
N VAL A 11 -29.73 -12.92 -13.24
CA VAL A 11 -29.95 -14.35 -12.99
C VAL A 11 -30.27 -14.60 -11.51
N VAL A 12 -29.53 -13.99 -10.58
CA VAL A 12 -29.79 -14.09 -9.14
C VAL A 12 -31.16 -13.48 -8.75
N LEU A 13 -31.56 -12.37 -9.37
CA LEU A 13 -32.89 -11.77 -9.16
C LEU A 13 -34.05 -12.65 -9.68
N GLN A 14 -33.85 -13.39 -10.77
CA GLN A 14 -34.87 -14.32 -11.27
C GLN A 14 -35.04 -15.56 -10.36
N PHE A 15 -33.98 -16.01 -9.68
CA PHE A 15 -34.08 -17.08 -8.68
C PHE A 15 -34.66 -16.60 -7.34
N ALA A 16 -34.42 -15.35 -6.93
CA ALA A 16 -35.00 -14.76 -5.73
C ALA A 16 -36.52 -14.48 -5.87
N GLY A 17 -37.00 -14.17 -7.09
CA GLY A 17 -38.41 -13.86 -7.35
C GLY A 17 -39.38 -15.05 -7.24
N GLN A 18 -38.90 -16.29 -7.27
CA GLN A 18 -39.78 -17.47 -7.21
C GLN A 18 -40.09 -17.95 -5.78
N GLY A 19 -39.38 -17.46 -4.76
CA GLY A 19 -39.60 -17.81 -3.35
C GLY A 19 -40.69 -17.00 -2.63
N GLY A 20 -41.08 -15.83 -3.17
CA GLY A 20 -41.95 -14.86 -2.46
C GLY A 20 -43.46 -14.92 -2.76
N SER A 21 -43.90 -15.62 -3.82
CA SER A 21 -45.30 -15.52 -4.28
C SER A 21 -46.32 -16.44 -3.60
N LYS A 22 -45.92 -17.33 -2.69
CA LYS A 22 -46.87 -18.27 -2.05
C LYS A 22 -47.36 -17.88 -0.64
N VAL A 23 -46.86 -16.79 -0.06
CA VAL A 23 -47.22 -16.40 1.33
C VAL A 23 -48.21 -15.21 1.38
N LEU A 24 -48.30 -14.39 0.33
CA LEU A 24 -49.16 -13.20 0.32
C LEU A 24 -50.64 -13.45 -0.02
N GLN A 25 -51.04 -14.66 -0.42
CA GLN A 25 -52.42 -14.94 -0.81
C GLN A 25 -53.31 -15.51 0.32
N LYS A 26 -52.73 -15.85 1.48
CA LYS A 26 -53.48 -16.35 2.65
C LYS A 26 -53.81 -15.29 3.71
N ALA A 27 -53.26 -14.07 3.60
CA ALA A 27 -53.49 -13.00 4.57
C ALA A 27 -54.57 -11.98 4.13
N ALA A 28 -55.12 -12.10 2.92
CA ALA A 28 -56.10 -11.16 2.36
C ALA A 28 -57.55 -11.68 2.32
N ALA A 29 -57.84 -12.81 2.97
CA ALA A 29 -59.21 -13.34 3.12
C ALA A 29 -59.61 -13.30 4.60
N GLY A 30 -60.11 -12.16 5.05
CA GLY A 30 -60.56 -11.94 6.42
C GLY A 30 -60.75 -10.46 6.72
N PHE A 31 -61.55 -9.77 5.89
CA PHE A 31 -62.04 -8.43 6.17
C PHE A 31 -63.51 -8.52 6.59
N ASP A 32 -63.91 -7.55 7.42
CA ASP A 32 -65.24 -7.22 7.98
C ASP A 32 -65.26 -7.47 9.50
N GLY A 33 -65.30 -6.49 10.40
CA GLY A 33 -65.70 -5.09 10.32
C GLY A 33 -66.83 -4.89 11.33
N GLU A 34 -66.58 -4.33 12.52
CA GLU A 34 -67.58 -3.53 13.26
C GLU A 34 -67.01 -2.84 14.51
N SER A 35 -67.52 -1.63 14.72
CA SER A 35 -67.19 -0.63 15.71
C SER A 35 -68.00 -0.74 17.01
N ASN A 36 -67.47 -0.14 18.09
CA ASN A 36 -68.13 0.34 19.32
C ASN A 36 -68.70 -0.69 20.31
N ARG A 37 -68.20 -0.65 21.56
CA ARG A 37 -68.99 -0.28 22.76
C ARG A 37 -68.14 -0.18 24.05
N VAL A 38 -68.61 0.70 24.92
CA VAL A 38 -68.08 1.12 26.22
C VAL A 38 -68.66 0.26 27.36
N SER A 39 -67.80 -0.07 28.34
CA SER A 39 -67.98 -0.28 29.80
C SER A 39 -69.35 -0.63 30.42
N ASP A 40 -69.36 -1.69 31.26
CA ASP A 40 -70.00 -1.74 32.59
C ASP A 40 -69.56 -2.95 33.48
N GLY A 41 -69.09 -2.62 34.69
CA GLY A 41 -69.37 -3.24 36.01
C GLY A 41 -69.35 -4.76 36.28
N VAL A 42 -68.33 -5.18 37.06
CA VAL A 42 -68.36 -6.00 38.30
C VAL A 42 -69.24 -7.27 38.38
N ASP A 43 -68.62 -8.45 38.55
CA ASP A 43 -68.87 -9.30 39.73
C ASP A 43 -67.75 -10.33 39.98
N TYR A 44 -67.40 -10.56 41.26
CA TYR A 44 -66.34 -11.45 41.72
C TYR A 44 -66.96 -12.57 42.56
N ARG A 45 -66.85 -13.84 42.15
CA ARG A 45 -66.88 -15.02 43.04
C ARG A 45 -66.41 -16.33 42.36
N ILE A 46 -65.14 -16.65 42.62
CA ILE A 46 -64.52 -17.94 42.99
C ILE A 46 -65.24 -19.25 42.59
N SER A 47 -64.56 -20.06 41.76
CA SER A 47 -64.63 -21.53 41.74
C SER A 47 -63.30 -22.12 41.19
N PRO A 48 -62.92 -23.35 41.58
CA PRO A 48 -61.51 -23.73 41.78
C PRO A 48 -60.76 -24.08 40.48
N ARG A 49 -59.51 -23.61 40.38
CA ARG A 49 -58.56 -24.02 39.34
C ARG A 49 -58.19 -25.49 39.52
N ILE A 50 -58.74 -26.34 38.65
CA ILE A 50 -58.14 -27.63 38.32
C ILE A 50 -56.83 -27.34 37.57
N ILE A 51 -55.71 -27.72 38.19
CA ILE A 51 -54.40 -27.73 37.54
C ILE A 51 -54.43 -28.85 36.50
N VAL A 52 -54.74 -28.48 35.26
CA VAL A 52 -54.39 -29.28 34.09
C VAL A 52 -53.01 -28.80 33.67
N LYS A 53 -51.98 -29.60 33.93
CA LYS A 53 -50.68 -29.47 33.25
C LYS A 53 -50.93 -29.76 31.76
N PRO A 54 -50.73 -28.80 30.84
CA PRO A 54 -50.57 -29.16 29.44
C PRO A 54 -49.16 -29.73 29.31
N THR A 55 -49.12 -31.02 29.05
CA THR A 55 -48.00 -31.78 28.52
C THR A 55 -47.39 -31.07 27.31
N GLY A 56 -46.06 -30.98 27.32
CA GLY A 56 -45.16 -30.61 26.23
C GLY A 56 -45.78 -30.16 24.91
N GLU A 57 -45.92 -28.85 24.74
CA GLU A 57 -45.83 -28.24 23.42
C GLU A 57 -44.37 -27.81 23.20
N ASN A 58 -43.76 -28.39 22.17
CA ASN A 58 -42.49 -27.95 21.63
C ASN A 58 -42.60 -26.47 21.25
N VAL A 59 -42.17 -25.60 22.16
CA VAL A 59 -41.77 -24.24 21.81
C VAL A 59 -40.51 -24.38 20.97
N LEU A 60 -40.70 -24.55 19.66
CA LEU A 60 -39.73 -24.15 18.66
C LEU A 60 -39.37 -22.69 18.99
N ARG A 61 -38.26 -22.49 19.70
CA ARG A 61 -37.57 -21.21 19.70
C ARG A 61 -37.27 -20.91 18.25
N ALA A 62 -38.12 -20.11 17.61
CA ALA A 62 -37.71 -19.38 16.43
C ALA A 62 -36.46 -18.60 16.86
N SER A 63 -35.30 -18.94 16.29
CA SER A 63 -34.08 -18.16 16.41
C SER A 63 -34.40 -16.76 15.92
N SER A 64 -34.69 -15.85 16.85
CA SER A 64 -34.97 -14.45 16.54
C SER A 64 -33.66 -13.83 16.08
N CYS A 65 -33.56 -13.59 14.78
CA CYS A 65 -32.48 -12.79 14.24
C CYS A 65 -32.66 -11.35 14.71
N GLU A 66 -31.64 -10.78 15.34
CA GLU A 66 -31.64 -9.38 15.77
C GLU A 66 -31.28 -8.47 14.60
N GLN A 67 -32.03 -7.37 14.45
CA GLN A 67 -31.82 -6.41 13.37
C GLN A 67 -30.69 -5.46 13.74
N THR A 68 -29.67 -5.34 12.89
CA THR A 68 -28.61 -4.36 13.10
C THR A 68 -29.21 -2.94 13.03
N TYR A 69 -28.91 -2.14 14.05
CA TYR A 69 -29.46 -0.78 14.24
C TYR A 69 -31.00 -0.69 14.21
N ASP A 70 -31.72 -1.77 14.54
CA ASP A 70 -33.20 -1.86 14.56
C ASP A 70 -33.90 -1.52 13.22
N CYS A 71 -33.16 -1.45 12.11
CA CYS A 71 -33.71 -1.02 10.82
C CYS A 71 -33.17 -1.80 9.62
N LEU A 72 -32.02 -2.46 9.75
CA LEU A 72 -31.42 -3.21 8.65
C LEU A 72 -31.92 -4.66 8.63
N PRO A 73 -32.12 -5.23 7.41
CA PRO A 73 -32.66 -6.56 7.26
C PRO A 73 -31.72 -7.62 7.83
N CYS A 74 -32.31 -8.64 8.45
CA CYS A 74 -31.60 -9.74 9.05
C CYS A 74 -32.33 -11.06 8.72
N THR A 75 -31.62 -12.19 8.67
CA THR A 75 -32.21 -13.48 8.31
C THR A 75 -31.45 -14.65 8.94
N THR A 76 -32.16 -15.75 9.17
CA THR A 76 -31.56 -17.01 9.66
C THR A 76 -31.38 -18.04 8.54
N SER A 77 -31.79 -17.70 7.32
CA SER A 77 -31.67 -18.59 6.16
C SER A 77 -30.31 -18.47 5.50
N ILE A 78 -29.72 -19.61 5.09
CA ILE A 78 -28.42 -19.65 4.39
C ILE A 78 -28.42 -18.71 3.17
N LEU A 79 -29.46 -18.80 2.34
CA LEU A 79 -29.55 -18.02 1.10
C LEU A 79 -29.77 -16.52 1.38
N GLY A 80 -30.51 -16.20 2.44
CA GLY A 80 -30.70 -14.83 2.88
C GLY A 80 -29.40 -14.21 3.39
N ASN A 81 -28.64 -14.92 4.22
CA ASN A 81 -27.37 -14.43 4.74
C ASN A 81 -26.33 -14.28 3.64
N LEU A 82 -26.29 -15.21 2.68
CA LEU A 82 -25.48 -15.07 1.48
C LEU A 82 -25.86 -13.81 0.68
N PHE A 83 -27.15 -13.53 0.51
CA PHE A 83 -27.62 -12.32 -0.16
C PHE A 83 -27.18 -11.05 0.60
N LEU A 84 -27.35 -11.01 1.93
CA LEU A 84 -26.92 -9.88 2.76
C LEU A 84 -25.40 -9.67 2.70
N MET A 85 -24.60 -10.73 2.79
CA MET A 85 -23.15 -10.67 2.62
C MET A 85 -22.75 -10.06 1.27
N VAL A 86 -23.41 -10.45 0.17
CA VAL A 86 -23.14 -9.89 -1.16
C VAL A 86 -23.52 -8.40 -1.24
N VAL A 87 -24.67 -8.02 -0.68
CA VAL A 87 -25.15 -6.64 -0.70
C VAL A 87 -24.26 -5.74 0.14
N TYR A 88 -24.03 -6.10 1.41
CA TYR A 88 -23.18 -5.32 2.32
C TYR A 88 -21.72 -5.35 1.87
N GLY A 89 -21.23 -6.47 1.35
CA GLY A 89 -19.90 -6.58 0.75
C GLY A 89 -19.73 -5.64 -0.45
N TYR A 90 -20.74 -5.51 -1.31
CA TYR A 90 -20.72 -4.54 -2.41
C TYR A 90 -20.74 -3.09 -1.92
N LEU A 91 -21.51 -2.79 -0.86
CA LEU A 91 -21.53 -1.45 -0.26
C LEU A 91 -20.19 -1.09 0.39
N MET A 92 -19.56 -2.04 1.07
CA MET A 92 -18.19 -1.89 1.60
C MET A 92 -17.17 -1.69 0.48
N PHE A 93 -17.26 -2.46 -0.61
CA PHE A 93 -16.43 -2.24 -1.80
C PHE A 93 -16.61 -0.83 -2.39
N ARG A 94 -17.85 -0.31 -2.43
CA ARG A 94 -18.12 1.06 -2.88
C ARG A 94 -17.54 2.10 -1.93
N ALA A 95 -17.56 1.85 -0.63
CA ALA A 95 -16.92 2.70 0.38
C ALA A 95 -15.39 2.77 0.16
N ALA A 96 -14.74 1.61 0.02
CA ALA A 96 -13.31 1.50 -0.29
C ALA A 96 -12.96 2.21 -1.62
N MET A 97 -13.82 2.10 -2.65
CA MET A 97 -13.62 2.80 -3.92
C MET A 97 -13.72 4.33 -3.80
N TYR A 98 -14.64 4.86 -2.98
CA TYR A 98 -14.69 6.30 -2.70
C TYR A 98 -13.49 6.78 -1.91
N MET A 99 -12.98 5.99 -0.96
CA MET A 99 -11.75 6.32 -0.25
C MET A 99 -10.53 6.33 -1.19
N SER A 100 -10.37 5.29 -2.02
CA SER A 100 -9.28 5.14 -2.98
C SER A 100 -9.29 6.22 -4.06
N ASN A 101 -10.45 6.53 -4.66
CA ASN A 101 -10.53 7.61 -5.65
C ASN A 101 -10.23 8.98 -5.03
N GLY A 102 -10.67 9.21 -3.79
CA GLY A 102 -10.44 10.47 -3.09
C GLY A 102 -8.97 10.65 -2.75
N SER A 103 -8.31 9.57 -2.35
CA SER A 103 -6.89 9.57 -2.03
C SER A 103 -6.00 9.76 -3.26
N GLN A 104 -6.36 9.18 -4.41
CA GLN A 104 -5.69 9.45 -5.69
C GLN A 104 -5.82 10.92 -6.13
N MET A 105 -7.02 11.51 -5.98
CA MET A 105 -7.23 12.93 -6.26
C MET A 105 -6.40 13.83 -5.33
N LEU A 106 -6.23 13.41 -4.07
CA LEU A 106 -5.41 14.14 -3.10
C LEU A 106 -3.91 14.07 -3.44
N LEU A 107 -3.46 12.91 -3.93
CA LEU A 107 -2.07 12.71 -4.38
C LEU A 107 -1.73 13.62 -5.55
N ALA A 108 -2.66 13.81 -6.50
CA ALA A 108 -2.47 14.71 -7.63
C ALA A 108 -2.28 16.19 -7.21
N VAL A 109 -2.75 16.61 -6.03
CA VAL A 109 -2.68 18.01 -5.57
C VAL A 109 -1.53 18.27 -4.61
N MET A 110 -1.23 17.36 -3.68
CA MET A 110 -0.22 17.58 -2.65
C MET A 110 1.14 16.93 -2.95
N GLY A 111 1.26 16.25 -4.11
CA GLY A 111 2.46 15.58 -4.56
C GLY A 111 2.73 14.24 -3.86
N PRO A 112 3.71 13.48 -4.38
CA PRO A 112 3.99 12.08 -4.02
C PRO A 112 4.57 11.88 -2.61
N GLY A 113 5.11 12.94 -1.99
CA GLY A 113 5.89 12.86 -0.74
C GLY A 113 5.11 12.29 0.45
N ILE A 114 4.38 13.14 1.18
CA ILE A 114 3.69 12.72 2.41
C ILE A 114 2.44 11.88 2.08
N ILE A 115 1.81 12.07 0.93
CA ILE A 115 0.51 11.45 0.64
C ILE A 115 0.64 10.11 -0.06
N GLY A 116 1.52 10.01 -1.05
CA GLY A 116 1.78 8.76 -1.76
C GLY A 116 2.42 7.71 -0.86
N GLY A 117 3.42 8.12 -0.07
CA GLY A 117 4.09 7.24 0.88
C GLY A 117 3.21 6.83 2.06
N LEU A 118 2.68 7.79 2.82
CA LEU A 118 2.04 7.54 4.12
C LEU A 118 0.51 7.44 4.08
N PHE A 119 -0.15 8.36 3.37
CA PHE A 119 -1.60 8.52 3.45
C PHE A 119 -2.34 7.46 2.63
N LEU A 120 -1.81 7.07 1.46
CA LEU A 120 -2.40 6.01 0.64
C LEU A 120 -2.44 4.64 1.35
N PRO A 121 -1.33 4.13 1.93
CA PRO A 121 -1.36 2.83 2.60
C PRO A 121 -2.25 2.82 3.86
N ILE A 122 -2.30 3.94 4.61
CA ILE A 122 -3.22 4.08 5.76
C ILE A 122 -4.67 3.99 5.32
N LEU A 123 -5.04 4.68 4.24
CA LEU A 123 -6.41 4.65 3.72
C LEU A 123 -6.80 3.30 3.16
N GLY A 124 -5.83 2.55 2.65
CA GLY A 124 -6.04 1.20 2.19
C GLY A 124 -6.39 0.22 3.30
N ALA A 125 -5.65 0.27 4.41
CA ALA A 125 -5.91 -0.55 5.59
C ALA A 125 -7.04 -0.01 6.48
N PHE A 126 -7.59 1.17 6.18
CA PHE A 126 -8.59 1.84 7.03
C PHE A 126 -9.93 1.09 7.12
N PRO A 127 -10.54 0.58 6.02
CA PRO A 127 -11.78 -0.20 6.11
C PRO A 127 -11.61 -1.44 7.00
N ASP A 128 -10.46 -2.12 6.90
CA ASP A 128 -10.15 -3.30 7.72
C ASP A 128 -10.02 -2.92 9.20
N ALA A 129 -9.27 -1.85 9.51
CA ALA A 129 -9.13 -1.35 10.88
C ALA A 129 -10.47 -0.86 11.46
N LEU A 130 -11.28 -0.18 10.64
CA LEU A 130 -12.60 0.30 11.05
C LEU A 130 -13.53 -0.87 11.37
N LEU A 131 -13.57 -1.90 10.54
CA LEU A 131 -14.39 -3.09 10.78
C LEU A 131 -14.00 -3.73 12.13
N VAL A 132 -12.71 -3.92 12.41
CA VAL A 132 -12.24 -4.43 13.71
C VAL A 132 -12.71 -3.56 14.88
N VAL A 133 -12.64 -2.23 14.75
CA VAL A 133 -13.05 -1.29 15.81
C VAL A 133 -14.54 -1.36 16.09
N VAL A 134 -15.37 -1.23 15.04
CA VAL A 134 -16.83 -1.17 15.20
C VAL A 134 -17.35 -2.50 15.76
N SER A 135 -16.83 -3.62 15.24
CA SER A 135 -17.11 -4.97 15.74
C SER A 135 -16.71 -5.20 17.21
N GLY A 136 -15.57 -4.70 17.68
CA GLY A 136 -15.15 -5.03 19.05
C GLY A 136 -15.60 -4.04 20.13
N ILE A 137 -16.04 -2.83 19.76
CA ILE A 137 -16.57 -1.83 20.72
C ILE A 137 -18.04 -2.14 21.05
N SER A 138 -18.79 -2.71 20.12
CA SER A 138 -20.21 -2.99 20.30
C SER A 138 -20.48 -4.22 21.18
N GLY A 139 -21.69 -4.29 21.73
CA GLY A 139 -22.26 -5.48 22.37
C GLY A 139 -21.65 -5.95 23.70
N SER A 140 -22.08 -7.14 24.12
CA SER A 140 -21.57 -7.83 25.32
C SER A 140 -20.15 -8.35 25.09
N LYS A 141 -19.50 -8.90 26.13
CA LYS A 141 -18.15 -9.46 25.99
C LYS A 141 -18.15 -10.65 25.02
N GLU A 142 -19.21 -11.44 25.04
CA GLU A 142 -19.39 -12.64 24.23
C GLU A 142 -19.60 -12.29 22.75
N THR A 143 -20.46 -11.31 22.45
CA THR A 143 -20.66 -10.85 21.08
C THR A 143 -19.39 -10.19 20.53
N ALA A 144 -18.69 -9.40 21.37
CA ALA A 144 -17.41 -8.81 20.99
C ALA A 144 -16.34 -9.88 20.69
N GLN A 145 -16.28 -10.98 21.44
CA GLN A 145 -15.35 -12.09 21.15
C GLN A 145 -15.64 -12.72 19.78
N ALA A 146 -16.92 -13.01 19.48
CA ALA A 146 -17.33 -13.59 18.19
C ALA A 146 -17.06 -12.65 17.01
N GLN A 147 -17.37 -11.36 17.16
CA GLN A 147 -17.12 -10.36 16.11
C GLN A 147 -15.62 -10.05 15.93
N VAL A 148 -14.82 -10.14 17.01
CA VAL A 148 -13.35 -10.02 16.95
C VAL A 148 -12.71 -11.22 16.23
N LEU A 149 -13.26 -12.43 16.36
CA LEU A 149 -12.84 -13.59 15.56
C LEU A 149 -13.02 -13.34 14.05
N ILE A 150 -14.14 -12.74 13.66
CA ILE A 150 -14.39 -12.30 12.28
C ILE A 150 -13.35 -11.25 11.86
N GLY A 151 -13.03 -10.29 12.71
CA GLY A 151 -11.99 -9.29 12.47
C GLY A 151 -10.60 -9.88 12.30
N MET A 152 -10.23 -10.91 13.07
CA MET A 152 -8.97 -11.63 12.91
C MET A 152 -8.93 -12.44 11.61
N GLY A 153 -10.07 -13.03 11.23
CA GLY A 153 -10.26 -13.67 9.92
C GLY A 153 -10.01 -12.71 8.77
N LEU A 154 -10.55 -11.49 8.84
CA LEU A 154 -10.30 -10.45 7.86
C LEU A 154 -8.81 -10.06 7.83
N LEU A 155 -8.19 -9.80 8.98
CA LEU A 155 -6.77 -9.43 9.06
C LEU A 155 -5.87 -10.48 8.40
N ALA A 156 -6.05 -11.75 8.78
CA ALA A 156 -5.28 -12.86 8.23
C ALA A 156 -5.58 -13.05 6.74
N GLY A 157 -6.86 -13.05 6.37
CA GLY A 157 -7.32 -13.21 4.99
C GLY A 157 -6.77 -12.11 4.08
N SER A 158 -6.77 -10.86 4.52
CA SER A 158 -6.26 -9.71 3.78
C SER A 158 -4.77 -9.86 3.48
N SER A 159 -3.94 -10.08 4.51
CA SER A 159 -2.49 -10.23 4.33
C SER A 159 -2.14 -11.46 3.47
N VAL A 160 -2.82 -12.58 3.68
CA VAL A 160 -2.59 -13.81 2.91
C VAL A 160 -3.05 -13.63 1.46
N MET A 161 -4.25 -13.12 1.20
CA MET A 161 -4.79 -12.88 -0.14
C MET A 161 -3.87 -11.94 -0.94
N LEU A 162 -3.40 -10.85 -0.33
CA LEU A 162 -2.49 -9.89 -0.96
C LEU A 162 -1.18 -10.57 -1.39
N LEU A 163 -0.56 -11.35 -0.51
CA LEU A 163 0.71 -12.04 -0.78
C LEU A 163 0.61 -13.29 -1.65
N THR A 164 -0.59 -13.80 -1.91
CA THR A 164 -0.80 -15.04 -2.65
C THR A 164 -1.59 -14.80 -3.93
N ALA A 165 -2.91 -14.67 -3.81
CA ALA A 165 -3.83 -14.53 -4.92
C ALA A 165 -3.55 -13.25 -5.73
N LEU A 166 -3.40 -12.10 -5.07
CA LEU A 166 -3.13 -10.84 -5.77
C LEU A 166 -1.70 -10.82 -6.33
N TRP A 167 -0.69 -11.13 -5.50
CA TRP A 167 0.72 -11.20 -5.91
C TRP A 167 0.93 -12.10 -7.14
N GLY A 168 0.31 -13.30 -7.14
CA GLY A 168 0.38 -14.25 -8.25
C GLY A 168 -0.38 -13.77 -9.49
N SER A 169 -1.52 -13.10 -9.32
CA SER A 169 -2.30 -12.54 -10.42
C SER A 169 -1.57 -11.39 -11.10
N CYS A 170 -0.94 -10.49 -10.33
CA CYS A 170 -0.09 -9.42 -10.84
C CYS A 170 1.10 -9.98 -11.65
N LEU A 171 1.67 -11.12 -11.24
CA LEU A 171 2.76 -11.78 -11.96
C LEU A 171 2.29 -12.30 -13.33
N ILE A 172 1.10 -12.89 -13.40
CA ILE A 172 0.52 -13.39 -14.65
C ILE A 172 0.16 -12.22 -15.59
N VAL A 173 -0.49 -11.19 -15.06
CA VAL A 173 -0.96 -10.06 -15.86
C VAL A 173 0.20 -9.18 -16.33
N GLY A 174 1.19 -8.95 -15.47
CA GLY A 174 2.35 -8.10 -15.76
C GLY A 174 3.51 -8.80 -16.46
N LYS A 175 3.38 -10.09 -16.82
CA LYS A 175 4.46 -10.86 -17.43
C LYS A 175 4.98 -10.22 -18.73
N CYS A 176 6.29 -10.26 -18.87
CA CYS A 176 7.03 -9.90 -20.07
C CYS A 176 8.02 -11.02 -20.43
N ASP A 177 8.55 -10.97 -21.65
CA ASP A 177 9.62 -11.86 -22.09
C ASP A 177 10.91 -11.57 -21.32
N LEU A 178 11.58 -12.63 -20.86
CA LEU A 178 12.87 -12.55 -20.20
C LEU A 178 13.99 -12.56 -21.26
N SER A 179 14.90 -11.60 -21.17
CA SER A 179 16.13 -11.54 -21.96
C SER A 179 17.15 -12.58 -21.51
N ASP A 180 18.27 -12.71 -22.25
CA ASP A 180 19.35 -13.64 -21.92
C ASP A 180 19.98 -13.36 -20.54
N ASP A 181 19.93 -12.10 -20.08
CA ASP A 181 20.36 -11.68 -18.74
C ASP A 181 19.31 -11.94 -17.63
N SER A 182 18.22 -12.66 -17.94
CA SER A 182 17.09 -12.90 -17.03
C SER A 182 16.43 -11.60 -16.53
N LEU A 183 16.37 -10.58 -17.39
CA LEU A 183 15.66 -9.32 -17.12
C LEU A 183 14.42 -9.23 -18.01
N ALA A 184 13.30 -8.78 -17.43
CA ALA A 184 12.05 -8.58 -18.16
C ALA A 184 12.17 -7.40 -19.12
N VAL A 185 11.86 -7.63 -20.40
CA VAL A 185 11.86 -6.58 -21.44
C VAL A 185 10.50 -5.89 -21.45
N ASN A 186 10.48 -4.57 -21.21
CA ASN A 186 9.25 -3.80 -21.10
C ASN A 186 8.36 -3.96 -22.35
N SER A 187 7.05 -4.15 -22.11
CA SER A 187 5.98 -4.24 -23.11
C SER A 187 6.15 -5.33 -24.17
N GLN A 188 7.10 -6.25 -24.01
CA GLN A 188 7.25 -7.41 -24.89
C GLN A 188 6.65 -8.65 -24.22
N ASP A 189 5.60 -9.19 -24.82
CA ASP A 189 4.95 -10.45 -24.43
C ASP A 189 4.69 -11.30 -25.68
N THR A 190 5.77 -11.74 -26.33
CA THR A 190 5.69 -12.60 -27.52
C THR A 190 5.53 -14.06 -27.12
N ARG A 191 6.06 -14.47 -25.96
CA ARG A 191 5.97 -15.83 -25.45
C ARG A 191 4.67 -15.99 -24.65
N ARG A 192 3.56 -16.23 -25.36
CA ARG A 192 2.19 -16.40 -24.80
C ARG A 192 2.14 -16.98 -23.38
N PHE A 193 2.76 -18.14 -23.17
CA PHE A 193 2.82 -18.79 -21.86
C PHE A 193 4.13 -19.56 -21.70
N SER A 194 5.22 -18.86 -21.38
CA SER A 194 6.50 -19.49 -21.03
C SER A 194 6.75 -19.42 -19.52
N LEU A 195 6.80 -20.58 -18.86
CA LEU A 195 6.96 -20.67 -17.41
C LEU A 195 8.32 -20.14 -16.91
N PHE A 196 9.35 -20.30 -17.74
CA PHE A 196 10.74 -19.93 -17.42
C PHE A 196 11.26 -18.79 -18.30
N GLY A 197 10.64 -18.55 -19.46
CA GLY A 197 11.03 -17.52 -20.41
C GLY A 197 10.20 -16.24 -20.33
N SER A 198 9.23 -16.17 -19.41
CA SER A 198 8.45 -14.96 -19.11
C SER A 198 8.43 -14.70 -17.61
N GLY A 199 8.39 -13.43 -17.22
CA GLY A 199 8.39 -13.01 -15.83
C GLY A 199 8.32 -11.50 -15.69
N ILE A 200 8.56 -11.03 -14.48
CA ILE A 200 8.66 -9.61 -14.16
C ILE A 200 10.00 -9.33 -13.49
N THR A 201 10.52 -8.14 -13.72
CA THR A 201 11.68 -7.61 -13.00
C THR A 201 11.25 -6.36 -12.26
N MET A 202 11.67 -6.26 -11.01
CA MET A 202 11.47 -5.11 -10.13
C MET A 202 12.80 -4.42 -9.88
N ASP A 203 12.72 -3.22 -9.32
CA ASP A 203 13.86 -2.47 -8.82
C ASP A 203 14.29 -2.95 -7.43
N LYS A 204 15.45 -2.45 -6.98
CA LYS A 204 16.01 -2.85 -5.69
C LYS A 204 15.25 -2.23 -4.51
N SER A 205 14.51 -1.15 -4.70
CA SER A 205 13.75 -0.49 -3.63
C SER A 205 12.51 -1.31 -3.29
N THR A 206 11.86 -1.96 -4.25
CA THR A 206 10.79 -2.94 -3.97
C THR A 206 11.29 -4.10 -3.10
N SER A 207 12.52 -4.59 -3.31
CA SER A 207 13.11 -5.61 -2.40
C SER A 207 13.37 -5.06 -0.98
N LYS A 208 13.63 -3.76 -0.82
CA LYS A 208 13.71 -3.14 0.52
C LYS A 208 12.33 -3.07 1.17
N ALA A 209 11.28 -2.71 0.42
CA ALA A 209 9.90 -2.72 0.91
C ALA A 209 9.50 -4.11 1.44
N SER A 210 9.89 -5.18 0.73
CA SER A 210 9.69 -6.54 1.23
C SER A 210 10.43 -6.83 2.55
N ARG A 211 11.62 -6.28 2.77
CA ARG A 211 12.35 -6.47 4.04
C ARG A 211 11.67 -5.74 5.18
N ILE A 212 11.15 -4.54 4.92
CA ILE A 212 10.33 -3.78 5.87
C ILE A 212 9.07 -4.56 6.23
N MET A 213 8.42 -5.17 5.25
CA MET A 213 7.28 -6.07 5.48
C MET A 213 7.66 -7.26 6.37
N ILE A 214 8.83 -7.90 6.20
CA ILE A 214 9.27 -8.95 7.13
C ILE A 214 9.41 -8.38 8.56
N LEU A 215 9.96 -7.19 8.74
CA LEU A 215 10.09 -6.58 10.07
C LEU A 215 8.73 -6.30 10.74
N SER A 216 7.67 -6.12 9.95
CA SER A 216 6.31 -5.94 10.48
C SER A 216 5.75 -7.17 11.21
N ILE A 217 6.41 -8.34 11.13
CA ILE A 217 5.97 -9.54 11.84
C ILE A 217 6.35 -9.55 13.34
N ILE A 218 7.22 -8.64 13.78
CA ILE A 218 7.71 -8.59 15.17
C ILE A 218 6.57 -8.56 16.21
N PRO A 219 5.52 -7.72 16.07
CA PRO A 219 4.42 -7.72 17.02
C PRO A 219 3.64 -9.05 17.07
N PHE A 220 3.52 -9.75 15.93
CA PHE A 220 2.92 -11.08 15.87
C PHE A 220 3.76 -12.13 16.61
N ILE A 221 5.10 -12.07 16.49
CA ILE A 221 5.98 -12.97 17.25
C ILE A 221 5.81 -12.74 18.75
N ILE A 222 5.73 -11.47 19.18
CA ILE A 222 5.55 -11.13 20.60
C ILE A 222 4.21 -11.66 21.12
N VAL A 223 3.11 -11.46 20.38
CA VAL A 223 1.80 -11.92 20.86
C VAL A 223 1.70 -13.45 20.91
N GLN A 224 2.42 -14.19 20.08
CA GLN A 224 2.46 -15.67 20.16
C GLN A 224 3.10 -16.21 21.43
N ILE A 225 3.88 -15.41 22.16
CA ILE A 225 4.44 -15.79 23.46
C ILE A 225 3.32 -16.03 24.50
N THR A 226 2.12 -15.49 24.27
CA THR A 226 0.94 -15.75 25.12
C THR A 226 0.60 -17.23 25.26
N GLN A 227 0.91 -18.08 24.27
CA GLN A 227 0.70 -19.52 24.37
C GLN A 227 1.66 -20.20 25.37
N ILE A 228 2.87 -19.66 25.55
CA ILE A 228 3.85 -20.20 26.49
C ILE A 228 3.47 -19.78 27.93
N ILE A 229 2.83 -18.62 28.08
CA ILE A 229 2.50 -18.04 29.38
C ILE A 229 1.13 -18.53 29.86
N HIS A 230 1.13 -19.28 30.95
CA HIS A 230 -0.10 -19.87 31.50
C HIS A 230 -0.85 -18.91 32.46
N SER A 231 -0.23 -17.81 32.89
CA SER A 231 -0.85 -16.84 33.81
C SER A 231 -1.69 -15.80 33.06
N SER A 232 -2.90 -15.53 33.55
CA SER A 232 -3.82 -14.55 32.95
C SER A 232 -3.23 -13.14 32.92
N SER A 233 -2.56 -12.72 33.99
CA SER A 233 -1.85 -11.44 34.04
C SER A 233 -0.70 -11.38 33.03
N GLY A 234 0.02 -12.48 32.83
CA GLY A 234 1.13 -12.54 31.87
C GLY A 234 0.66 -12.49 30.42
N LYS A 235 -0.46 -13.16 30.08
CA LYS A 235 -1.10 -13.03 28.76
C LYS A 235 -1.49 -11.57 28.48
N ARG A 236 -2.13 -10.90 29.43
CA ARG A 236 -2.56 -9.50 29.29
C ARG A 236 -1.38 -8.53 29.10
N ILE A 237 -0.29 -8.72 29.86
CA ILE A 237 0.94 -7.92 29.69
C ILE A 237 1.56 -8.16 28.31
N THR A 238 1.58 -9.41 27.85
CA THR A 238 2.15 -9.76 26.53
C THR A 238 1.37 -9.11 25.39
N VAL A 239 0.03 -9.12 25.45
CA VAL A 239 -0.83 -8.41 24.49
C VAL A 239 -0.54 -6.89 24.51
N LEU A 240 -0.36 -6.30 25.69
CA LEU A 240 0.00 -4.87 25.80
C LEU A 240 1.37 -4.57 25.18
N VAL A 241 2.38 -5.39 25.45
CA VAL A 241 3.73 -5.23 24.87
C VAL A 241 3.69 -5.37 23.35
N ALA A 242 2.93 -6.35 22.83
CA ALA A 242 2.71 -6.52 21.40
C ALA A 242 2.02 -5.29 20.79
N CYS A 243 1.00 -4.73 21.47
CA CYS A 243 0.30 -3.52 21.03
C CYS A 243 1.23 -2.31 20.95
N ILE A 244 2.01 -2.04 22.01
CA ILE A 244 3.00 -0.96 22.02
C ILE A 244 4.02 -1.15 20.90
N THR A 245 4.46 -2.38 20.67
CA THR A 245 5.40 -2.70 19.60
C THR A 245 4.78 -2.47 18.22
N ALA A 246 3.53 -2.87 17.98
CA ALA A 246 2.82 -2.63 16.73
C ALA A 246 2.67 -1.13 16.42
N ILE A 247 2.27 -0.33 17.43
CA ILE A 247 2.16 1.13 17.31
C ILE A 247 3.54 1.76 17.07
N SER A 248 4.58 1.29 17.76
CA SER A 248 5.95 1.79 17.57
C SER A 248 6.47 1.46 16.17
N CYS A 249 6.26 0.24 15.69
CA CYS A 249 6.59 -0.16 14.31
C CYS A 249 5.82 0.68 13.28
N LEU A 250 4.53 0.94 13.50
CA LEU A 250 3.73 1.83 12.67
C LEU A 250 4.34 3.23 12.62
N LEU A 251 4.64 3.84 13.78
CA LEU A 251 5.26 5.18 13.83
C LEU A 251 6.61 5.21 13.13
N CYS A 252 7.46 4.20 13.34
CA CYS A 252 8.75 4.08 12.64
C CYS A 252 8.57 3.95 11.13
N TYR A 253 7.60 3.16 10.67
CA TYR A 253 7.27 3.02 9.25
C TYR A 253 6.77 4.34 8.66
N CYS A 254 5.86 5.02 9.35
CA CYS A 254 5.36 6.33 8.94
C CYS A 254 6.49 7.37 8.85
N LEU A 255 7.39 7.41 9.82
CA LEU A 255 8.57 8.27 9.80
C LEU A 255 9.50 7.93 8.63
N TYR A 256 9.75 6.64 8.38
CA TYR A 256 10.53 6.18 7.23
C TYR A 256 9.93 6.68 5.91
N GLN A 257 8.62 6.49 5.71
CA GLN A 257 7.93 6.91 4.49
C GLN A 257 7.89 8.43 4.30
N VAL A 258 7.86 9.22 5.37
CA VAL A 258 7.90 10.69 5.28
C VAL A 258 9.32 11.20 4.99
N LEU A 259 10.35 10.53 5.53
CA LEU A 259 11.75 10.94 5.37
C LEU A 259 12.35 10.48 4.03
N GLU A 260 11.92 9.34 3.48
CA GLU A 260 12.48 8.78 2.25
C GLU A 260 12.36 9.73 1.04
N PRO A 261 11.20 10.38 0.74
CA PRO A 261 11.08 11.34 -0.36
C PRO A 261 12.01 12.56 -0.19
N TRP A 262 12.22 13.03 1.05
CA TRP A 262 13.16 14.12 1.33
C TRP A 262 14.60 13.70 1.06
N ILE A 263 14.97 12.47 1.45
CA ILE A 263 16.28 11.88 1.18
C ILE A 263 16.47 11.66 -0.33
N GLN A 264 15.44 11.20 -1.05
CA GLN A 264 15.45 11.02 -2.49
C GLN A 264 15.67 12.36 -3.20
N LYS A 265 14.86 13.40 -2.94
CA LYS A 265 15.06 14.74 -3.51
C LYS A 265 16.46 15.29 -3.26
N ARG A 266 17.00 15.07 -2.07
CA ARG A 266 18.38 15.45 -1.74
C ARG A 266 19.42 14.67 -2.55
N ARG A 267 19.18 13.38 -2.82
CA ARG A 267 20.00 12.55 -3.72
C ARG A 267 19.91 13.01 -5.17
N ILE A 268 18.71 13.32 -5.68
CA ILE A 268 18.51 13.89 -7.03
C ILE A 268 19.30 15.19 -7.17
N ALA A 269 19.14 16.13 -6.23
CA ALA A 269 19.86 17.40 -6.25
C ALA A 269 21.39 17.19 -6.20
N TYR A 270 21.86 16.22 -5.44
CA TYR A 270 23.27 15.87 -5.35
C TYR A 270 23.79 15.20 -6.63
N ALA A 271 23.01 14.32 -7.27
CA ALA A 271 23.32 13.68 -8.54
C ALA A 271 23.33 14.71 -9.70
N LYS A 272 22.33 15.59 -9.76
CA LYS A 272 22.25 16.71 -10.72
C LYS A 272 23.47 17.63 -10.61
N ARG A 273 23.89 17.95 -9.37
CA ARG A 273 25.13 18.69 -9.12
C ARG A 273 26.36 17.97 -9.68
N LYS A 274 26.52 16.67 -9.40
CA LYS A 274 27.66 15.88 -9.88
C LYS A 274 27.69 15.79 -11.41
N HIS A 275 26.54 15.57 -12.03
CA HIS A 275 26.38 15.54 -13.49
C HIS A 275 26.82 16.86 -14.12
N MET A 276 26.31 17.98 -13.62
CA MET A 276 26.67 19.31 -14.09
C MET A 276 28.18 19.56 -14.00
N ILE A 277 28.82 19.22 -12.87
CA ILE A 277 30.28 19.34 -12.70
C ILE A 277 31.01 18.54 -13.79
N SER A 278 30.57 17.30 -14.05
CA SER A 278 31.17 16.44 -15.06
C SER A 278 31.10 17.05 -16.46
N VAL A 279 29.91 17.52 -16.86
CA VAL A 279 29.66 18.09 -18.19
C VAL A 279 30.50 19.36 -18.40
N ILE A 280 30.54 20.26 -17.41
CA ILE A 280 31.32 21.49 -17.50
C ILE A 280 32.82 21.18 -17.59
N LEU A 281 33.36 20.35 -16.68
CA LEU A 281 34.78 19.99 -16.69
C LEU A 281 35.20 19.32 -18.00
N ARG A 282 34.38 18.40 -18.53
CA ARG A 282 34.66 17.72 -19.79
C ARG A 282 34.66 18.68 -20.97
N ASN A 283 33.66 19.55 -21.04
CA ASN A 283 33.52 20.48 -22.16
C ASN A 283 34.59 21.57 -22.12
N VAL A 284 34.98 22.03 -20.94
CA VAL A 284 36.15 22.90 -20.75
C VAL A 284 37.42 22.16 -21.17
N HIS A 285 37.64 20.93 -20.70
CA HIS A 285 38.81 20.13 -21.07
C HIS A 285 38.91 19.89 -22.58
N SER A 286 37.80 19.57 -23.26
CA SER A 286 37.78 19.24 -24.68
C SER A 286 37.93 20.47 -25.58
N ARG A 287 37.21 21.56 -25.31
CA ARG A 287 37.26 22.78 -26.13
C ARG A 287 38.50 23.63 -25.84
N MET A 288 38.94 23.68 -24.58
CA MET A 288 40.12 24.46 -24.16
C MET A 288 41.41 23.65 -24.18
N LYS A 289 41.44 22.45 -24.77
CA LYS A 289 42.63 21.60 -24.86
C LYS A 289 43.85 22.34 -25.45
N HIS A 290 43.61 23.30 -26.34
CA HIS A 290 44.65 24.14 -26.95
C HIS A 290 45.35 25.08 -25.95
N LEU A 291 44.73 25.40 -24.81
CA LEU A 291 45.29 26.21 -23.73
C LEU A 291 46.10 25.38 -22.70
N GLY A 292 46.02 24.04 -22.82
CA GLY A 292 46.64 23.08 -21.91
C GLY A 292 45.60 22.14 -21.29
N SER A 293 46.04 20.94 -20.89
CA SER A 293 45.18 20.01 -20.13
C SER A 293 44.92 20.56 -18.72
N LEU A 294 43.68 20.45 -18.23
CA LEU A 294 43.28 20.81 -16.85
C LEU A 294 44.06 20.05 -15.77
N LEU A 295 44.63 18.89 -16.12
CA LEU A 295 45.48 18.08 -15.25
C LEU A 295 46.81 17.79 -15.95
N ARG A 296 47.86 17.70 -15.13
CA ARG A 296 49.21 17.25 -15.53
C ARG A 296 49.25 15.72 -15.60
N GLU A 297 50.35 15.17 -16.12
CA GLU A 297 50.51 13.72 -16.31
C GLU A 297 50.55 12.91 -15.00
N ASP A 298 50.75 13.58 -13.87
CA ASP A 298 50.76 13.07 -12.49
C ASP A 298 49.37 13.15 -11.81
N ASP A 299 48.30 13.38 -12.58
CA ASP A 299 46.94 13.61 -12.08
C ASP A 299 46.82 14.83 -11.12
N GLN A 300 47.79 15.76 -11.12
CA GLN A 300 47.71 17.02 -10.36
C GLN A 300 47.11 18.15 -11.22
N PRO A 301 46.32 19.07 -10.62
CA PRO A 301 45.72 20.17 -11.37
C PRO A 301 46.74 21.10 -12.02
N ASN A 302 46.50 21.45 -13.28
CA ASN A 302 47.37 22.32 -14.05
C ASN A 302 46.97 23.79 -13.90
N VAL A 303 47.52 24.44 -12.86
CA VAL A 303 47.21 25.85 -12.53
C VAL A 303 47.46 26.79 -13.71
N ASP A 304 48.53 26.58 -14.48
CA ASP A 304 48.88 27.43 -15.63
C ASP A 304 47.83 27.36 -16.75
N ALA A 305 47.20 26.18 -16.94
CA ALA A 305 46.13 26.02 -17.92
C ALA A 305 44.84 26.69 -17.44
N ILE A 306 44.52 26.58 -16.14
CA ILE A 306 43.34 27.21 -15.55
C ILE A 306 43.43 28.75 -15.65
N GLU A 307 44.61 29.33 -15.40
CA GLU A 307 44.81 30.78 -15.54
C GLU A 307 44.70 31.25 -17.00
N LYS A 308 45.21 30.47 -17.95
CA LYS A 308 45.03 30.76 -19.38
C LYS A 308 43.56 30.68 -19.81
N ILE A 309 42.79 29.73 -19.26
CA ILE A 309 41.35 29.64 -19.48
C ILE A 309 40.67 30.89 -18.95
N PHE A 310 40.95 31.32 -17.71
CA PHE A 310 40.40 32.56 -17.13
C PHE A 310 40.62 33.77 -18.04
N LYS A 311 41.87 34.00 -18.47
CA LYS A 311 42.25 35.11 -19.38
C LYS A 311 41.59 35.05 -20.76
N THR A 312 41.12 33.88 -21.17
CA THR A 312 40.41 33.70 -22.45
C THR A 312 38.91 33.96 -22.29
N LEU A 313 38.37 33.78 -21.07
CA LEU A 313 36.98 34.01 -20.74
C LEU A 313 36.70 35.48 -20.42
N ASP A 314 37.64 36.14 -19.76
CA ASP A 314 37.67 37.58 -19.47
C ASP A 314 37.91 38.36 -20.77
N LYS A 315 36.80 38.75 -21.43
CA LYS A 315 36.82 39.37 -22.76
C LYS A 315 37.11 40.85 -22.69
N ASP A 316 36.59 41.53 -21.67
CA ASP A 316 36.80 42.96 -21.46
C ASP A 316 38.07 43.29 -20.67
N LYS A 317 38.76 42.26 -20.14
CA LYS A 317 40.05 42.31 -19.45
C LYS A 317 39.99 43.12 -18.17
N ASP A 318 38.84 43.10 -17.50
CA ASP A 318 38.64 43.79 -16.23
C ASP A 318 39.22 43.00 -15.04
N GLY A 319 39.67 41.76 -15.27
CA GLY A 319 40.26 40.89 -14.26
C GLY A 319 39.23 40.07 -13.48
N TYR A 320 37.96 40.11 -13.87
CA TYR A 320 36.85 39.39 -13.29
C TYR A 320 36.09 38.61 -14.37
N LEU A 321 35.28 37.63 -13.96
CA LEU A 321 34.33 36.97 -14.85
C LEU A 321 32.92 37.34 -14.43
N SER A 322 32.27 38.11 -15.28
CA SER A 322 30.86 38.48 -15.11
C SER A 322 29.93 37.30 -15.42
N ARG A 323 28.70 37.36 -14.90
CA ARG A 323 27.64 36.41 -15.28
C ARG A 323 27.41 36.35 -16.79
N GLY A 324 27.63 37.45 -17.51
CA GLY A 324 27.50 37.51 -18.97
C GLY A 324 28.57 36.69 -19.70
N GLU A 325 29.82 36.75 -19.24
CA GLU A 325 30.94 36.01 -19.83
C GLU A 325 30.87 34.52 -19.52
N LEU A 326 30.50 34.17 -18.28
CA LEU A 326 30.24 32.79 -17.88
C LEU A 326 29.06 32.20 -18.64
N ARG A 327 27.98 32.97 -18.84
CA ARG A 327 26.86 32.55 -19.71
C ARG A 327 27.34 32.32 -21.15
N GLY A 328 28.21 33.19 -21.65
CA GLY A 328 28.83 33.06 -22.97
C GLY A 328 29.64 31.76 -23.11
N LEU A 329 30.40 31.38 -22.08
CA LEU A 329 31.06 30.09 -22.01
C LEU A 329 30.04 28.94 -22.05
N LEU A 330 29.08 28.93 -21.14
CA LEU A 330 28.11 27.84 -21.01
C LEU A 330 27.28 27.64 -22.29
N LEU A 331 26.93 28.73 -22.99
CA LEU A 331 26.32 28.69 -24.33
C LEU A 331 27.30 28.14 -25.38
N GLY A 332 28.54 28.64 -25.39
CA GLY A 332 29.59 28.22 -26.31
C GLY A 332 30.09 26.79 -26.11
N LEU A 333 29.83 26.19 -24.95
CA LEU A 333 30.10 24.77 -24.67
C LEU A 333 29.07 23.85 -25.33
N GLU A 334 27.94 24.38 -25.84
CA GLU A 334 26.77 23.63 -26.32
C GLU A 334 26.43 22.52 -25.33
N LEU A 335 25.92 22.91 -24.15
CA LEU A 335 25.32 21.97 -23.22
C LEU A 335 24.15 21.25 -23.93
N GLN A 336 24.43 20.18 -24.68
CA GLN A 336 23.45 19.23 -25.21
C GLN A 336 22.96 18.32 -24.07
N ASP A 337 22.76 18.90 -22.90
CA ASP A 337 22.29 18.21 -21.73
C ASP A 337 20.79 18.47 -21.60
N ARG A 338 19.97 17.42 -21.62
CA ARG A 338 18.52 17.55 -21.41
C ARG A 338 18.19 17.97 -19.97
N HIS A 339 19.17 17.86 -19.06
CA HIS A 339 18.92 17.92 -17.62
C HIS A 339 19.33 19.25 -16.97
N THR A 340 20.15 20.07 -17.64
CA THR A 340 20.69 21.30 -17.05
C THR A 340 20.55 22.46 -18.02
N THR A 341 19.79 23.49 -17.64
CA THR A 341 19.72 24.73 -18.42
C THR A 341 20.99 25.55 -18.23
N VAL A 342 21.28 26.43 -19.19
CA VAL A 342 22.42 27.36 -19.08
C VAL A 342 22.28 28.25 -17.84
N ASP A 343 21.05 28.65 -17.51
CA ASP A 343 20.76 29.49 -16.34
C ASP A 343 20.97 28.73 -15.03
N ASP A 344 20.49 27.49 -14.92
CA ASP A 344 20.72 26.62 -13.76
C ASP A 344 22.22 26.39 -13.52
N ALA A 345 22.98 26.14 -14.60
CA ALA A 345 24.42 25.95 -14.53
C ALA A 345 25.14 27.23 -14.10
N LEU A 346 24.72 28.38 -14.62
CA LEU A 346 25.29 29.69 -14.28
C LEU A 346 25.06 30.03 -12.80
N ASP A 347 23.83 29.88 -12.32
CA ASP A 347 23.50 30.09 -10.90
C ASP A 347 24.34 29.19 -10.00
N LYS A 348 24.54 27.94 -10.42
CA LYS A 348 25.29 26.98 -9.62
C LYS A 348 26.79 27.26 -9.60
N VAL A 349 27.39 27.60 -10.74
CA VAL A 349 28.79 28.05 -10.83
C VAL A 349 29.00 29.26 -9.92
N MET A 350 28.15 30.29 -10.03
CA MET A 350 28.25 31.48 -9.18
C MET A 350 28.13 31.09 -7.70
N SER A 351 27.14 30.28 -7.32
CA SER A 351 26.93 29.89 -5.91
C SER A 351 28.09 29.09 -5.28
N GLU A 352 28.93 28.45 -6.10
CA GLU A 352 30.02 27.59 -5.61
C GLU A 352 31.40 28.22 -5.76
N PHE A 353 31.58 29.16 -6.69
CA PHE A 353 32.87 29.77 -6.97
C PHE A 353 32.97 31.16 -6.33
N ASP A 354 31.88 31.94 -6.35
CA ASP A 354 31.82 33.30 -5.79
C ASP A 354 31.75 33.21 -4.26
N SER A 355 32.92 33.26 -3.62
CA SER A 355 33.04 33.16 -2.17
C SER A 355 32.86 34.51 -1.50
N THR A 356 33.14 35.60 -2.23
CA THR A 356 33.01 36.98 -1.78
C THR A 356 31.60 37.55 -1.94
N THR A 357 30.73 36.85 -2.68
CA THR A 357 29.32 37.16 -2.97
C THR A 357 29.12 38.48 -3.71
N ASP A 358 30.08 38.88 -4.54
CA ASP A 358 30.06 40.15 -5.27
C ASP A 358 29.45 40.02 -6.69
N ASN A 359 28.91 38.84 -7.03
CA ASN A 359 28.34 38.47 -8.32
C ASN A 359 29.35 38.53 -9.49
N GLN A 360 30.64 38.50 -9.20
CA GLN A 360 31.74 38.36 -10.16
C GLN A 360 32.66 37.22 -9.69
N LEU A 361 33.51 36.69 -10.55
CA LEU A 361 34.53 35.72 -10.14
C LEU A 361 35.91 36.28 -10.41
N ASP A 362 36.72 36.46 -9.36
CA ASP A 362 38.13 36.78 -9.53
C ASP A 362 38.95 35.52 -9.95
N LEU A 363 40.20 35.72 -10.36
CA LEU A 363 41.08 34.63 -10.78
C LEU A 363 41.29 33.57 -9.69
N LYS A 364 41.33 33.99 -8.42
CA LYS A 364 41.57 33.10 -7.28
C LYS A 364 40.33 32.24 -7.02
N GLU A 365 39.15 32.84 -6.99
CA GLU A 365 37.85 32.17 -6.85
C GLU A 365 37.61 31.18 -7.97
N PHE A 366 37.82 31.60 -9.23
CA PHE A 366 37.69 30.71 -10.38
C PHE A 366 38.66 29.53 -10.30
N ARG A 367 39.92 29.78 -9.92
CA ARG A 367 40.92 28.72 -9.75
C ARG A 367 40.51 27.74 -8.66
N GLU A 368 40.17 28.24 -7.48
CA GLU A 368 39.79 27.41 -6.33
C GLU A 368 38.53 26.58 -6.61
N GLY A 369 37.54 27.18 -7.29
CA GLY A 369 36.33 26.49 -7.75
C GLY A 369 36.62 25.33 -8.70
N ILE A 370 37.45 25.54 -9.74
CA ILE A 370 37.84 24.48 -10.67
C ILE A 370 38.65 23.38 -9.97
N LEU A 371 39.58 23.74 -9.08
CA LEU A 371 40.35 22.77 -8.29
C LEU A 371 39.43 21.88 -7.42
N GLN A 372 38.46 22.49 -6.76
CA GLN A 372 37.50 21.78 -5.92
C GLN A 372 36.63 20.82 -6.75
N TRP A 373 36.17 21.26 -7.92
CA TRP A 373 35.41 20.42 -8.84
C TRP A 373 36.22 19.25 -9.39
N LEU A 374 37.49 19.47 -9.73
CA LEU A 374 38.42 18.41 -10.16
C LEU A 374 38.64 17.37 -9.05
N HIS A 375 38.76 17.81 -7.79
CA HIS A 375 38.88 16.91 -6.64
C HIS A 375 37.61 16.04 -6.45
N VAL A 376 36.42 16.64 -6.58
CA VAL A 376 35.14 15.91 -6.48
C VAL A 376 35.01 14.85 -7.58
N ALA A 377 35.41 15.16 -8.81
CA ALA A 377 35.35 14.23 -9.94
C ALA A 377 36.39 13.09 -9.85
N THR A 378 37.56 13.35 -9.26
CA THR A 378 38.64 12.36 -9.12
C THR A 378 38.49 11.44 -7.90
N SER A 379 37.95 11.94 -6.80
CA SER A 379 37.72 11.18 -5.56
C SER A 379 36.57 10.16 -5.64
N THR A 380 35.75 10.20 -6.68
CA THR A 380 34.57 9.34 -6.86
C THR A 380 34.82 8.08 -7.70
N VAL A 381 36.05 7.89 -8.23
CA VAL A 381 36.43 6.75 -9.09
C VAL A 381 37.70 6.08 -8.57
N ASP A 382 37.79 4.75 -8.74
CA ASP A 382 38.90 3.92 -8.24
C ASP A 382 40.28 4.35 -8.80
N GLN A 383 41.34 4.17 -8.02
CA GLN A 383 42.63 4.87 -8.21
C GLN A 383 43.37 4.50 -9.51
N SER A 384 43.07 3.38 -10.15
CA SER A 384 43.90 2.76 -11.20
C SER A 384 43.63 3.20 -12.66
N ALA A 385 42.70 4.13 -12.91
CA ALA A 385 42.36 4.59 -14.28
C ALA A 385 42.89 6.00 -14.61
N ARG A 386 43.27 6.21 -15.89
CA ARG A 386 43.69 7.53 -16.43
C ARG A 386 42.53 8.55 -16.32
N TYR A 387 42.82 9.82 -16.02
CA TYR A 387 41.80 10.85 -15.75
C TYR A 387 40.66 10.96 -16.79
N SER A 388 40.97 10.93 -18.09
CA SER A 388 39.94 11.00 -19.14
C SER A 388 38.93 9.84 -19.05
N ILE A 389 39.39 8.67 -18.61
CA ILE A 389 38.57 7.49 -18.37
C ILE A 389 37.76 7.67 -17.08
N LYS A 390 38.37 8.19 -15.99
CA LYS A 390 37.66 8.49 -14.73
C LYS A 390 36.51 9.49 -14.95
N LEU A 391 36.74 10.55 -15.70
CA LEU A 391 35.73 11.56 -16.00
C LEU A 391 34.59 10.98 -16.85
N SER A 392 34.89 10.14 -17.85
CA SER A 392 33.86 9.46 -18.64
C SER A 392 33.03 8.44 -17.83
N ILE A 393 33.66 7.72 -16.89
CA ILE A 393 32.96 6.78 -15.99
C ILE A 393 32.08 7.54 -15.00
N PHE A 394 32.58 8.66 -14.46
CA PHE A 394 31.82 9.54 -13.59
C PHE A 394 30.60 10.12 -14.31
N GLU A 395 30.78 10.61 -15.56
CA GLU A 395 29.71 11.11 -16.42
C GLU A 395 28.63 10.05 -16.69
N LEU A 396 29.03 8.84 -17.11
CA LEU A 396 28.07 7.76 -17.37
C LEU A 396 27.25 7.42 -16.12
N ARG A 397 27.89 7.32 -14.95
CA ARG A 397 27.17 7.05 -13.69
C ARG A 397 26.21 8.18 -13.31
N THR A 398 26.60 9.44 -13.50
CA THR A 398 25.74 10.57 -13.15
C THR A 398 24.57 10.73 -14.12
N ILE A 399 24.77 10.44 -15.41
CA ILE A 399 23.69 10.40 -16.41
C ILE A 399 22.70 9.29 -16.07
N GLU A 400 23.18 8.06 -15.86
CA GLU A 400 22.30 6.93 -15.51
C GLU A 400 21.50 7.18 -14.23
N GLU A 401 22.13 7.75 -13.20
CA GLU A 401 21.46 8.09 -11.94
C GLU A 401 20.44 9.21 -12.13
N LEU A 402 20.75 10.25 -12.92
CA LEU A 402 19.86 11.38 -13.15
C LEU A 402 18.69 11.04 -14.09
N ASP A 403 18.93 10.29 -15.17
CA ASP A 403 17.88 9.79 -16.07
C ASP A 403 16.89 8.87 -15.34
N PHE A 404 17.40 8.05 -14.42
CA PHE A 404 16.56 7.21 -13.57
C PHE A 404 15.68 8.07 -12.64
N LEU A 405 16.28 9.05 -11.98
CA LEU A 405 15.62 9.90 -10.98
C LEU A 405 14.64 10.91 -11.58
N GLN A 406 14.92 11.50 -12.75
CA GLN A 406 14.00 12.41 -13.41
C GLN A 406 12.82 11.71 -14.06
N LYS A 407 12.99 10.48 -14.56
CA LYS A 407 11.83 9.67 -14.96
C LYS A 407 10.88 9.42 -13.79
N GLU A 408 11.41 9.22 -12.57
CA GLU A 408 10.59 9.13 -11.38
C GLU A 408 9.84 10.45 -11.12
N GLU A 409 10.51 11.61 -11.21
CA GLU A 409 9.95 12.94 -10.89
C GLU A 409 8.96 13.51 -11.94
N GLU A 410 9.22 13.36 -13.25
CA GLU A 410 8.39 13.92 -14.33
C GLU A 410 7.03 13.23 -14.48
N GLU A 411 6.91 11.96 -14.11
CA GLU A 411 5.63 11.24 -14.15
C GLU A 411 4.76 11.46 -12.89
N GLU A 412 5.31 12.09 -11.83
CA GLU A 412 4.60 12.33 -10.56
C GLU A 412 3.95 13.72 -10.44
N LEU A 413 4.33 14.66 -11.31
CA LEU A 413 3.80 16.02 -11.32
C LEU A 413 2.63 16.15 -12.30
N ILE A 414 1.41 15.86 -11.83
CA ILE A 414 0.19 16.26 -12.53
C ILE A 414 -0.04 17.75 -12.22
N GLU A 415 0.09 18.63 -13.21
CA GLU A 415 -0.39 20.01 -13.09
C GLU A 415 -1.92 20.00 -12.94
N VAL A 416 -2.41 20.26 -11.73
CA VAL A 416 -3.85 20.31 -11.44
C VAL A 416 -4.33 21.74 -11.44
N ASP A 417 -5.23 22.05 -12.37
CA ASP A 417 -5.90 23.35 -12.45
C ASP A 417 -6.94 23.51 -11.32
N SER A 418 -6.85 24.61 -10.56
CA SER A 418 -7.62 24.93 -9.34
C SER A 418 -7.48 23.95 -8.14
N PRO A 419 -6.38 24.00 -7.37
CA PRO A 419 -6.04 23.03 -6.32
C PRO A 419 -7.10 22.91 -5.21
N HIS A 420 -7.76 24.01 -4.84
CA HIS A 420 -8.74 24.02 -3.75
C HIS A 420 -10.01 23.20 -4.04
N LYS A 421 -10.51 23.19 -5.28
CA LYS A 421 -11.72 22.43 -5.64
C LYS A 421 -11.46 20.93 -5.65
N VAL A 422 -10.29 20.53 -6.15
CA VAL A 422 -9.86 19.13 -6.17
C VAL A 422 -9.59 18.64 -4.75
N TYR A 423 -8.93 19.46 -3.93
CA TYR A 423 -8.72 19.17 -2.51
C TYR A 423 -10.05 18.94 -1.76
N LEU A 424 -11.00 19.88 -1.88
CA LEU A 424 -12.30 19.75 -1.19
C LEU A 424 -13.06 18.51 -1.67
N LYS A 425 -13.04 18.24 -2.98
CA LYS A 425 -13.68 17.05 -3.55
C LYS A 425 -13.04 15.76 -3.05
N ALA A 426 -11.72 15.69 -2.97
CA ALA A 426 -10.99 14.53 -2.46
C ALA A 426 -11.37 14.24 -1.01
N VAL A 427 -11.33 15.26 -0.14
CA VAL A 427 -11.70 15.13 1.28
C VAL A 427 -13.15 14.68 1.45
N LEU A 428 -14.09 15.26 0.69
CA LEU A 428 -15.50 14.86 0.74
C LEU A 428 -15.73 13.42 0.27
N LEU A 429 -15.01 12.97 -0.77
CA LEU A 429 -15.10 11.60 -1.26
C LEU A 429 -14.60 10.60 -0.21
N MET A 430 -13.46 10.92 0.42
CA MET A 430 -12.88 10.11 1.49
C MET A 430 -13.78 10.05 2.73
N LEU A 431 -14.30 11.20 3.19
CA LEU A 431 -15.21 11.27 4.33
C LEU A 431 -16.50 10.49 4.05
N GLY A 432 -17.07 10.64 2.85
CA GLY A 432 -18.24 9.89 2.41
C GLY A 432 -17.98 8.38 2.39
N GLY A 433 -16.79 7.96 1.93
CA GLY A 433 -16.35 6.56 1.98
C GLY A 433 -16.23 6.04 3.42
N ALA A 434 -15.59 6.79 4.32
CA ALA A 434 -15.44 6.39 5.72
C ALA A 434 -16.79 6.28 6.46
N ILE A 435 -17.72 7.22 6.24
CA ILE A 435 -19.08 7.17 6.78
C ILE A 435 -19.82 5.94 6.25
N LEU A 436 -19.72 5.68 4.94
CA LEU A 436 -20.37 4.53 4.32
C LEU A 436 -19.82 3.21 4.88
N ALA A 437 -18.51 3.11 5.06
CA ALA A 437 -17.86 1.95 5.68
C ALA A 437 -18.33 1.75 7.13
N GLY A 438 -18.40 2.82 7.92
CA GLY A 438 -18.86 2.75 9.32
C GLY A 438 -20.32 2.28 9.45
N ILE A 439 -21.20 2.70 8.55
CA ILE A 439 -22.62 2.29 8.54
C ILE A 439 -22.78 0.81 8.17
N PHE A 440 -21.96 0.30 7.26
CA PHE A 440 -22.13 -1.06 6.70
C PHE A 440 -21.14 -2.11 7.22
N ALA A 441 -20.22 -1.73 8.11
CA ALA A 441 -19.30 -2.67 8.77
C ALA A 441 -20.05 -3.68 9.66
N ASP A 442 -20.85 -3.21 10.64
CA ASP A 442 -21.58 -4.11 11.55
C ASP A 442 -22.56 -5.04 10.81
N PRO A 443 -23.41 -4.55 9.89
CA PRO A 443 -24.32 -5.43 9.15
C PRO A 443 -23.60 -6.49 8.31
N LEU A 444 -22.40 -6.18 7.80
CA LEU A 444 -21.58 -7.16 7.08
C LEU A 444 -21.05 -8.24 8.03
N VAL A 445 -20.57 -7.84 9.21
CA VAL A 445 -20.08 -8.76 10.25
C VAL A 445 -21.21 -9.66 10.74
N ASP A 446 -22.37 -9.09 11.04
CA ASP A 446 -23.57 -9.83 11.46
C ASP A 446 -24.04 -10.79 10.35
N ALA A 447 -23.97 -10.40 9.08
CA ALA A 447 -24.32 -11.30 7.98
C ALA A 447 -23.35 -12.49 7.86
N VAL A 448 -22.06 -12.29 8.14
CA VAL A 448 -21.05 -13.37 8.18
C VAL A 448 -21.30 -14.29 9.37
N ASP A 449 -21.60 -13.74 10.54
CA ASP A 449 -21.88 -14.52 11.75
C ASP A 449 -23.15 -15.38 11.59
N ASN A 450 -24.25 -14.77 11.14
CA ASN A 450 -25.49 -15.48 10.85
C ASN A 450 -25.33 -16.52 9.72
N PHE A 451 -24.43 -16.28 8.75
CA PHE A 451 -24.11 -17.28 7.72
C PHE A 451 -23.31 -18.46 8.30
N SER A 452 -22.36 -18.18 9.20
CA SER A 452 -21.60 -19.19 9.95
C SER A 452 -22.54 -20.11 10.70
N ASP A 453 -23.47 -19.55 11.49
CA ASP A 453 -24.47 -20.31 12.24
C ASP A 453 -25.37 -21.15 11.34
N ALA A 454 -25.82 -20.58 10.22
CA ALA A 454 -26.71 -21.28 9.29
C ALA A 454 -26.02 -22.42 8.53
N THR A 455 -24.70 -22.35 8.34
CA THR A 455 -23.93 -23.35 7.56
C THR A 455 -23.11 -24.30 8.43
N ASN A 456 -22.95 -24.02 9.73
CA ASN A 456 -21.99 -24.66 10.63
C ASN A 456 -20.53 -24.56 10.13
N ILE A 457 -20.22 -23.56 9.30
CA ILE A 457 -18.86 -23.24 8.89
C ILE A 457 -18.36 -22.14 9.82
N PRO A 458 -17.20 -22.28 10.46
CA PRO A 458 -16.67 -21.27 11.38
C PRO A 458 -16.54 -19.89 10.73
N SER A 459 -16.98 -18.85 11.43
CA SER A 459 -17.02 -17.46 10.96
C SER A 459 -15.65 -16.94 10.53
N PHE A 460 -14.56 -17.42 11.15
CA PHE A 460 -13.18 -17.16 10.73
C PHE A 460 -12.94 -17.49 9.24
N PHE A 461 -13.28 -18.70 8.77
CA PHE A 461 -13.00 -19.12 7.40
C PHE A 461 -13.81 -18.33 6.38
N ILE A 462 -15.07 -18.03 6.71
CA ILE A 462 -15.93 -17.20 5.87
C ILE A 462 -15.34 -15.80 5.77
N SER A 463 -14.94 -15.21 6.89
CA SER A 463 -14.31 -13.89 6.94
C SER A 463 -13.01 -13.84 6.15
N PHE A 464 -12.12 -14.81 6.36
CA PHE A 464 -10.81 -14.93 5.69
C PHE A 464 -10.92 -14.92 4.17
N ILE A 465 -11.98 -15.50 3.62
CA ILE A 465 -12.19 -15.58 2.17
C ILE A 465 -12.99 -14.38 1.65
N VAL A 466 -14.11 -14.06 2.32
CA VAL A 466 -15.11 -13.13 1.76
C VAL A 466 -14.80 -11.68 2.08
N MET A 467 -14.36 -11.36 3.31
CA MET A 467 -14.18 -9.96 3.70
C MET A 467 -13.04 -9.25 2.95
N PRO A 468 -11.86 -9.86 2.72
CA PRO A 468 -10.82 -9.25 1.90
C PRO A 468 -11.27 -8.94 0.46
N LEU A 469 -12.18 -9.75 -0.10
CA LEU A 469 -12.77 -9.48 -1.41
C LEU A 469 -13.72 -8.28 -1.37
N ALA A 470 -14.30 -7.93 -0.24
CA ALA A 470 -15.10 -6.72 -0.10
C ALA A 470 -14.23 -5.49 0.13
N THR A 471 -13.26 -5.57 1.04
CA THR A 471 -12.50 -4.41 1.52
C THR A 471 -11.27 -4.07 0.65
N ASN A 472 -10.54 -5.08 0.17
CA ASN A 472 -9.29 -4.89 -0.58
C ASN A 472 -9.45 -5.02 -2.11
N SER A 473 -10.67 -5.22 -2.61
CA SER A 473 -10.90 -5.37 -4.05
C SER A 473 -10.58 -4.10 -4.86
N SER A 474 -10.76 -2.89 -4.31
CA SER A 474 -10.41 -1.66 -5.02
C SER A 474 -8.90 -1.54 -5.26
N GLU A 475 -8.10 -1.95 -4.28
CA GLU A 475 -6.64 -2.04 -4.40
C GLU A 475 -6.24 -3.16 -5.36
N GLY A 476 -6.83 -4.35 -5.20
CA GLY A 476 -6.53 -5.49 -6.07
C GLY A 476 -6.80 -5.20 -7.54
N VAL A 477 -7.92 -4.54 -7.87
CA VAL A 477 -8.23 -4.13 -9.24
C VAL A 477 -7.23 -3.08 -9.74
N SER A 478 -6.87 -2.09 -8.91
CA SER A 478 -5.90 -1.05 -9.29
C SER A 478 -4.51 -1.64 -9.54
N ALA A 479 -4.06 -2.53 -8.66
CA ALA A 479 -2.81 -3.28 -8.79
C ALA A 479 -2.77 -4.12 -10.08
N LEU A 480 -3.87 -4.78 -10.46
CA LEU A 480 -3.95 -5.55 -11.70
C LEU A 480 -3.95 -4.66 -12.95
N ILE A 481 -4.67 -3.54 -12.93
CA ILE A 481 -4.63 -2.56 -14.01
C ILE A 481 -3.19 -2.04 -14.17
N PHE A 482 -2.53 -1.69 -13.07
CA PHE A 482 -1.17 -1.16 -13.11
C PHE A 482 -0.16 -2.20 -13.61
N ALA A 483 -0.26 -3.45 -13.14
CA ALA A 483 0.53 -4.57 -13.65
C ALA A 483 0.34 -4.78 -15.16
N SER A 484 -0.88 -4.56 -15.69
CA SER A 484 -1.18 -4.76 -17.12
C SER A 484 -0.42 -3.83 -18.07
N HIS A 485 0.17 -2.74 -17.56
CA HIS A 485 1.05 -1.87 -18.35
C HIS A 485 2.41 -2.52 -18.68
N LYS A 486 2.75 -3.67 -18.08
CA LYS A 486 3.89 -4.52 -18.46
C LYS A 486 5.23 -3.77 -18.53
N SER A 487 5.53 -2.97 -17.52
CA SER A 487 6.81 -2.28 -17.40
C SER A 487 7.46 -2.57 -16.05
N LYS A 488 8.79 -2.48 -15.98
CA LYS A 488 9.55 -2.61 -14.73
C LYS A 488 9.04 -1.62 -13.67
N ARG A 489 8.80 -0.37 -14.05
CA ARG A 489 8.25 0.66 -13.15
C ARG A 489 6.89 0.24 -12.63
N THR A 490 6.00 -0.18 -13.53
CA THR A 490 4.65 -0.50 -13.13
C THR A 490 4.59 -1.72 -12.22
N ALA A 491 5.38 -2.75 -12.53
CA ALA A 491 5.57 -3.88 -11.64
C ALA A 491 6.14 -3.44 -10.28
N SER A 492 7.23 -2.66 -10.25
CA SER A 492 7.83 -2.18 -9.00
C SER A 492 6.84 -1.48 -8.08
N LEU A 493 6.02 -0.54 -8.59
CA LEU A 493 5.06 0.15 -7.72
C LEU A 493 3.92 -0.78 -7.29
N THR A 494 3.37 -1.62 -8.19
CA THR A 494 2.34 -2.60 -7.81
C THR A 494 2.79 -3.48 -6.64
N TYR A 495 4.01 -4.01 -6.70
CA TYR A 495 4.48 -4.91 -5.66
C TYR A 495 4.92 -4.18 -4.38
N SER A 496 5.48 -2.97 -4.51
CA SER A 496 5.72 -2.11 -3.34
C SER A 496 4.41 -1.73 -2.65
N GLU A 497 3.33 -1.48 -3.38
CA GLU A 497 1.98 -1.23 -2.86
C GLU A 497 1.44 -2.45 -2.11
N ILE A 498 1.55 -3.65 -2.69
CA ILE A 498 1.17 -4.92 -2.03
C ILE A 498 1.95 -5.10 -0.71
N TYR A 499 3.27 -4.93 -0.71
CA TYR A 499 4.08 -5.07 0.50
C TYR A 499 3.77 -3.98 1.53
N GLY A 500 3.48 -2.76 1.08
CA GLY A 500 3.03 -1.66 1.91
C GLY A 500 1.70 -1.96 2.58
N ALA A 501 0.70 -2.43 1.84
CA ALA A 501 -0.61 -2.81 2.36
C ALA A 501 -0.50 -3.93 3.42
N VAL A 502 0.31 -4.96 3.17
CA VAL A 502 0.58 -6.02 4.17
C VAL A 502 1.28 -5.47 5.40
N THR A 503 2.26 -4.56 5.24
CA THR A 503 2.92 -3.89 6.36
C THR A 503 1.91 -3.10 7.20
N MET A 504 0.98 -2.39 6.56
CA MET A 504 -0.08 -1.64 7.23
C MET A 504 -1.05 -2.54 7.98
N ASN A 505 -1.49 -3.65 7.39
CA ASN A 505 -2.32 -4.64 8.09
C ASN A 505 -1.59 -5.17 9.33
N ASN A 506 -0.31 -5.52 9.17
CA ASN A 506 0.51 -6.10 10.23
C ASN A 506 0.82 -5.13 11.38
N THR A 507 0.83 -3.82 11.15
CA THR A 507 1.10 -2.83 12.21
C THR A 507 -0.15 -2.07 12.67
N LEU A 508 -0.90 -1.47 11.75
CA LEU A 508 -2.08 -0.66 12.07
C LEU A 508 -3.26 -1.54 12.50
N CYS A 509 -3.70 -2.46 11.65
CA CYS A 509 -4.88 -3.29 11.94
C CYS A 509 -4.62 -4.21 13.14
N LEU A 510 -3.44 -4.85 13.21
CA LEU A 510 -3.05 -5.61 14.39
C LEU A 510 -2.95 -4.73 15.65
N GLY A 511 -2.36 -3.53 15.56
CA GLY A 511 -2.25 -2.63 16.71
C GLY A 511 -3.62 -2.22 17.27
N VAL A 512 -4.56 -1.91 16.37
CA VAL A 512 -5.96 -1.62 16.70
C VAL A 512 -6.63 -2.84 17.34
N PHE A 513 -6.44 -4.03 16.76
CA PHE A 513 -6.97 -5.29 17.27
C PHE A 513 -6.46 -5.59 18.70
N LEU A 514 -5.15 -5.51 18.92
CA LEU A 514 -4.52 -5.75 20.22
C LEU A 514 -4.94 -4.71 21.27
N ALA A 515 -5.09 -3.45 20.88
CA ALA A 515 -5.61 -2.41 21.75
C ALA A 515 -7.04 -2.73 22.20
N LEU A 516 -7.88 -3.20 21.29
CA LEU A 516 -9.25 -3.59 21.59
C LEU A 516 -9.31 -4.77 22.56
N VAL A 517 -8.56 -5.85 22.27
CA VAL A 517 -8.45 -7.02 23.15
C VAL A 517 -8.02 -6.61 24.56
N TYR A 518 -7.02 -5.73 24.68
CA TYR A 518 -6.53 -5.26 25.97
C TYR A 518 -7.53 -4.40 26.75
N ILE A 519 -8.19 -3.45 26.08
CA ILE A 519 -9.16 -2.50 26.68
C ILE A 519 -10.44 -3.22 27.11
N ARG A 520 -10.99 -4.08 26.24
CA ARG A 520 -12.21 -4.85 26.50
C ARG A 520 -11.98 -6.09 27.38
N GLY A 521 -10.71 -6.46 27.60
CA GLY A 521 -10.35 -7.62 28.41
C GLY A 521 -10.79 -8.93 27.77
N LEU A 522 -10.70 -9.01 26.43
CA LEU A 522 -11.01 -10.20 25.65
C LEU A 522 -9.90 -11.24 25.83
N ASP A 523 -10.26 -12.50 25.62
CA ASP A 523 -9.29 -13.59 25.69
C ASP A 523 -8.54 -13.70 24.36
N TRP A 524 -7.25 -14.01 24.43
CA TRP A 524 -6.41 -14.24 23.25
C TRP A 524 -6.38 -15.73 22.92
N ASP A 525 -7.07 -16.11 21.85
CA ASP A 525 -7.26 -17.47 21.35
C ASP A 525 -7.03 -17.59 19.83
N PHE A 526 -6.23 -16.67 19.25
CA PHE A 526 -6.03 -16.51 17.81
C PHE A 526 -4.65 -17.00 17.31
N SER A 527 -4.12 -18.04 17.94
CA SER A 527 -2.72 -18.41 17.75
C SER A 527 -2.45 -19.09 16.39
N ALA A 528 -3.39 -19.92 15.90
CA ALA A 528 -3.26 -20.58 14.60
C ALA A 528 -3.33 -19.57 13.45
N GLU A 529 -4.23 -18.60 13.55
CA GLU A 529 -4.44 -17.52 12.60
C GLU A 529 -3.19 -16.65 12.47
N VAL A 530 -2.62 -16.24 13.61
CA VAL A 530 -1.37 -15.47 13.64
C VAL A 530 -0.21 -16.27 13.07
N LEU A 531 -0.10 -17.58 13.37
CA LEU A 531 0.96 -18.40 12.80
C LEU A 531 0.91 -18.41 11.27
N VAL A 532 -0.28 -18.51 10.70
CA VAL A 532 -0.44 -18.52 9.25
C VAL A 532 0.02 -17.23 8.60
N ILE A 533 -0.30 -16.07 9.19
CA ILE A 533 0.25 -14.78 8.75
C ILE A 533 1.79 -14.80 8.81
N LEU A 534 2.36 -15.25 9.92
CA LEU A 534 3.82 -15.34 10.10
C LEU A 534 4.48 -16.19 9.00
N ILE A 535 3.92 -17.36 8.71
CA ILE A 535 4.45 -18.27 7.68
C ILE A 535 4.40 -17.60 6.31
N VAL A 536 3.26 -17.04 5.91
CA VAL A 536 3.10 -16.46 4.57
C VAL A 536 3.99 -15.23 4.38
N VAL A 537 4.01 -14.33 5.36
CA VAL A 537 4.83 -13.11 5.30
C VAL A 537 6.32 -13.46 5.28
N LEU A 538 6.75 -14.46 6.04
CA LEU A 538 8.16 -14.88 6.07
C LEU A 538 8.55 -15.60 4.77
N VAL A 539 7.75 -16.54 4.27
CA VAL A 539 8.04 -17.27 3.02
C VAL A 539 8.05 -16.30 1.84
N MET A 540 6.98 -15.53 1.64
CA MET A 540 6.90 -14.60 0.51
C MET A 540 7.90 -13.47 0.66
N GLY A 541 8.08 -12.92 1.87
CA GLY A 541 9.05 -11.87 2.14
C GLY A 541 10.48 -12.30 1.87
N LEU A 542 10.91 -13.50 2.30
CA LEU A 542 12.26 -13.99 2.01
C LEU A 542 12.45 -14.22 0.52
N LEU A 543 11.46 -14.82 -0.16
CA LEU A 543 11.49 -15.04 -1.60
C LEU A 543 11.69 -13.73 -2.37
N THR A 544 11.02 -12.65 -1.97
CA THR A 544 11.04 -11.37 -2.68
C THR A 544 12.13 -10.40 -2.21
N SER A 545 12.76 -10.66 -1.05
CA SER A 545 13.87 -9.87 -0.52
C SER A 545 15.23 -10.15 -1.17
N PHE A 546 15.43 -11.36 -1.68
CA PHE A 546 16.70 -11.81 -2.28
C PHE A 546 16.69 -11.84 -3.82
N ARG A 547 15.53 -11.65 -4.44
CA ARG A 547 15.38 -11.68 -5.90
C ARG A 547 14.67 -10.42 -6.38
N THR A 548 15.10 -9.94 -7.53
CA THR A 548 14.46 -8.82 -8.24
C THR A 548 13.71 -9.28 -9.48
N THR A 549 14.00 -10.47 -10.00
CA THR A 549 13.27 -11.07 -11.13
C THR A 549 12.48 -12.28 -10.67
N PHE A 550 11.20 -12.31 -11.03
CA PHE A 550 10.27 -13.39 -10.71
C PHE A 550 9.76 -14.02 -12.01
N PRO A 551 10.17 -15.26 -12.32
CA PRO A 551 9.63 -16.02 -13.45
C PRO A 551 8.18 -16.47 -13.18
N LEU A 552 7.41 -16.67 -14.24
CA LEU A 552 5.98 -16.95 -14.20
C LEU A 552 5.61 -18.16 -13.30
N TRP A 553 6.47 -19.19 -13.24
CA TRP A 553 6.19 -20.38 -12.42
C TRP A 553 6.04 -20.08 -10.93
N MET A 554 6.61 -18.97 -10.43
CA MET A 554 6.44 -18.57 -9.02
C MET A 554 4.99 -18.19 -8.68
N SER A 555 4.17 -17.84 -9.68
CA SER A 555 2.73 -17.61 -9.45
C SER A 555 2.02 -18.86 -8.91
N PHE A 556 2.46 -20.06 -9.31
CA PHE A 556 1.89 -21.31 -8.79
C PHE A 556 2.22 -21.52 -7.31
N ILE A 557 3.42 -21.14 -6.85
CA ILE A 557 3.75 -21.17 -5.41
C ILE A 557 2.80 -20.24 -4.66
N ALA A 558 2.65 -19.01 -5.13
CA ALA A 558 1.78 -18.02 -4.50
C ALA A 558 0.34 -18.53 -4.42
N PHE A 559 -0.24 -19.03 -5.52
CA PHE A 559 -1.60 -19.56 -5.51
C PHE A 559 -1.78 -20.83 -4.67
N LEU A 560 -0.78 -21.71 -4.61
CA LEU A 560 -0.84 -22.93 -3.79
C LEU A 560 -0.79 -22.60 -2.29
N LEU A 561 -0.09 -21.53 -1.92
CA LEU A 561 0.05 -21.11 -0.53
C LEU A 561 -1.30 -20.69 0.08
N TYR A 562 -2.22 -20.11 -0.69
CA TYR A 562 -3.54 -19.69 -0.19
C TYR A 562 -4.40 -20.86 0.37
N PRO A 563 -4.75 -21.91 -0.40
CA PRO A 563 -5.50 -23.04 0.16
C PRO A 563 -4.69 -23.83 1.21
N LEU A 564 -3.35 -23.86 1.10
CA LEU A 564 -2.50 -24.49 2.10
C LEU A 564 -2.64 -23.81 3.46
N THR A 565 -2.73 -22.49 3.48
CA THR A 565 -2.89 -21.73 4.73
C THR A 565 -4.22 -22.02 5.42
N LEU A 566 -5.32 -22.15 4.66
CA LEU A 566 -6.62 -22.56 5.20
C LEU A 566 -6.59 -23.98 5.77
N ALA A 567 -5.91 -24.89 5.07
CA ALA A 567 -5.72 -26.25 5.54
C ALA A 567 -4.89 -26.30 6.83
N ILE A 568 -3.84 -25.47 6.95
CA ILE A 568 -3.02 -25.37 8.16
C ILE A 568 -3.87 -24.87 9.35
N VAL A 569 -4.65 -23.79 9.20
CA VAL A 569 -5.54 -23.33 10.28
C VAL A 569 -6.52 -24.43 10.68
N TYR A 570 -7.16 -25.07 9.70
CA TYR A 570 -8.12 -26.14 9.98
C TYR A 570 -7.51 -27.31 10.78
N VAL A 571 -6.29 -27.74 10.43
CA VAL A 571 -5.59 -28.79 11.17
C VAL A 571 -5.20 -28.32 12.56
N LEU A 572 -4.67 -27.11 12.71
CA LEU A 572 -4.23 -26.58 14.00
C LEU A 572 -5.40 -26.42 14.97
N ASP A 573 -6.51 -25.81 14.55
CA ASP A 573 -7.65 -25.55 15.43
C ASP A 573 -8.48 -26.79 15.70
N TYR A 574 -8.88 -27.52 14.64
CA TYR A 574 -9.89 -28.58 14.77
C TYR A 574 -9.30 -29.95 15.09
N ILE A 575 -8.04 -30.20 14.72
CA ILE A 575 -7.39 -31.49 14.98
C ILE A 575 -6.46 -31.40 16.18
N LEU A 576 -5.68 -30.32 16.30
CA LEU A 576 -4.68 -30.16 17.35
C LEU A 576 -5.17 -29.31 18.54
N GLY A 577 -6.30 -28.61 18.42
CA GLY A 577 -6.85 -27.78 19.49
C GLY A 577 -5.97 -26.57 19.83
N TRP A 578 -5.34 -25.98 18.82
CA TRP A 578 -4.27 -25.00 18.96
C TRP A 578 -4.76 -23.55 18.88
N SER A 579 -5.74 -23.23 19.73
CA SER A 579 -6.29 -21.87 19.92
C SER A 579 -5.53 -21.06 20.97
#